data_AF-A0A0C2N5T9-F1
#
_entry.id   AF-A0A0C2N5T9-F1
#
_cell.length_a   1.000
_cell.length_b   1.000
_cell.length_c   1.000
_cell.angle_alpha   90.00
_cell.angle_beta   90.00
_cell.angle_gamma   90.00
#
_symmetry.space_group_name_H-M   'P 1'
#
loop_
_entity.id
_entity.type
_entity.pdbx_description
1 polymer ?
#
loop_
_entity_poly.entity_id
_entity_poly.type
_entity_poly.pdbx_seq_one_letter_code
_entity_poly.pdbx_strand_id
1 'polypeptide(L)'
;MTFDRGTHKYIPCVYALLTGKNEYLYRKLFSEIISLLEYRWMPSIITVDFERSLISSVKREFPQSRITGCYFHLKQALFRKLTKICCDFNLVGLILSKIELLTVIPIEEISMAIRYLKEILPQTDTSTLFWQYFENTWIRRYDPSLWNISTVDEYQISGRTNNCLERYNRRLNDFFANAHPNIASFVTVIRNEFEFYSQVCAQVRQNSTSIDYGQGIFDKPAVAADYMIWKLNI
;
A
#
# COMPACT_ATOMS: atom_id res chain seq x y z
N MET A 1 -2.22 6.53 -4.22
CA MET A 1 -3.02 7.63 -3.66
C MET A 1 -2.07 8.67 -3.10
N THR A 2 -2.47 9.95 -3.08
CA THR A 2 -1.69 11.04 -2.48
C THR A 2 -2.47 11.61 -1.31
N PHE A 3 -1.78 11.96 -0.22
CA PHE A 3 -2.39 12.67 0.89
C PHE A 3 -2.56 14.14 0.55
N ASP A 4 -3.80 14.62 0.52
CA ASP A 4 -4.11 16.03 0.35
C ASP A 4 -4.21 16.72 1.71
N ARG A 5 -3.38 17.74 1.93
CA ARG A 5 -3.30 18.46 3.20
C ARG A 5 -4.53 19.34 3.45
N GLY A 6 -5.16 19.86 2.40
CA GLY A 6 -6.34 20.74 2.55
C GLY A 6 -7.55 19.98 3.09
N THR A 7 -7.74 18.74 2.64
CA THR A 7 -8.89 17.90 2.99
C THR A 7 -8.61 16.86 4.07
N HIS A 8 -7.33 16.67 4.42
CA HIS A 8 -6.86 15.59 5.28
C HIS A 8 -7.27 14.19 4.78
N LYS A 9 -7.34 14.01 3.45
CA LYS A 9 -7.79 12.76 2.82
C LYS A 9 -6.78 12.23 1.82
N TYR A 10 -6.78 10.91 1.65
CA TYR A 10 -6.05 10.24 0.59
C TYR A 10 -6.91 10.22 -0.68
N ILE A 11 -6.35 10.69 -1.78
CA ILE A 11 -7.03 10.80 -3.07
C ILE A 11 -6.31 9.89 -4.08
N PRO A 12 -7.01 9.04 -4.83
CA PRO A 12 -6.41 8.31 -5.94
C PRO A 12 -6.09 9.29 -7.07
N CYS A 13 -4.81 9.35 -7.48
CA CYS A 13 -4.34 10.29 -8.50
C CYS A 13 -4.04 9.60 -9.84
N VAL A 14 -3.67 8.33 -9.82
CA VAL A 14 -3.26 7.57 -10.99
C VAL A 14 -3.77 6.14 -10.85
N TYR A 15 -4.31 5.62 -11.95
CA TYR A 15 -4.67 4.21 -12.12
C TYR A 15 -3.79 3.62 -13.22
N ALA A 16 -3.15 2.49 -12.95
CA ALA A 16 -2.24 1.86 -13.89
C ALA A 16 -2.53 0.36 -13.95
N LEU A 17 -2.78 -0.13 -15.17
CA LEU A 17 -2.87 -1.56 -15.45
C LEU A 17 -1.55 -2.03 -16.07
N LEU A 18 -0.85 -2.92 -15.37
CA LEU A 18 0.43 -3.46 -15.80
C LEU A 18 0.29 -4.92 -16.22
N THR A 19 1.06 -5.33 -17.22
CA THR A 19 1.10 -6.72 -17.72
C THR A 19 1.92 -7.67 -16.83
N GLY A 20 2.57 -7.15 -15.78
CA GLY A 20 3.38 -7.93 -14.87
C GLY A 20 3.94 -7.10 -13.72
N LYS A 21 4.66 -7.78 -12.82
CA LYS A 21 5.27 -7.21 -11.62
C LYS A 21 6.79 -7.35 -11.68
N ASN A 22 7.44 -6.45 -12.44
CA ASN A 22 8.90 -6.43 -12.55
C ASN A 22 9.41 -5.00 -12.65
N GLU A 23 10.70 -4.82 -12.37
CA GLU A 23 11.34 -3.51 -12.28
C GLU A 23 11.24 -2.71 -13.58
N TYR A 24 11.37 -3.34 -14.74
CA TYR A 24 11.24 -2.65 -16.02
C TYR A 24 9.86 -1.99 -16.19
N LEU A 25 8.78 -2.74 -15.88
CA LEU A 25 7.41 -2.24 -16.01
C LEU A 25 7.11 -1.12 -15.02
N TYR A 26 7.54 -1.25 -13.76
CA TYR A 26 7.35 -0.19 -12.76
C TYR A 26 8.14 1.07 -13.11
N ARG A 27 9.38 0.93 -13.56
CA ARG A 27 10.16 2.08 -14.00
C ARG A 27 9.50 2.80 -15.15
N LYS A 28 9.06 2.08 -16.19
CA LYS A 28 8.32 2.67 -17.30
C LYS A 28 7.10 3.43 -16.79
N LEU A 29 6.30 2.82 -15.92
CA LEU A 29 5.13 3.48 -15.31
C LEU A 29 5.50 4.80 -14.64
N PHE A 30 6.51 4.81 -13.77
CA PHE A 30 6.89 6.02 -13.04
C PHE A 30 7.50 7.08 -13.95
N SER A 31 8.36 6.72 -14.90
CA SER A 31 8.92 7.69 -15.86
C SER A 31 7.82 8.34 -16.72
N GLU A 32 6.81 7.58 -17.14
CA GLU A 32 5.65 8.12 -17.87
C GLU A 32 4.84 9.08 -16.99
N ILE A 33 4.56 8.73 -15.73
CA ILE A 33 3.86 9.61 -14.78
C ILE A 33 4.63 10.91 -14.57
N ILE A 34 5.95 10.82 -14.34
CA ILE A 34 6.81 11.98 -14.14
C ILE A 34 6.78 12.91 -15.35
N SER A 35 6.84 12.33 -16.55
CA SER A 35 6.83 13.07 -17.82
C SER A 35 5.48 13.74 -18.06
N LEU A 36 4.37 13.01 -17.87
CA LEU A 36 3.01 13.53 -18.01
C LEU A 36 2.70 14.66 -17.03
N LEU A 37 3.29 14.63 -15.84
CA LEU A 37 3.10 15.64 -14.80
C LEU A 37 4.18 16.73 -14.84
N GLU A 38 5.05 16.74 -15.86
CA GLU A 38 6.11 17.74 -16.06
C GLU A 38 6.94 17.97 -14.79
N TYR A 39 7.27 16.91 -14.04
CA TYR A 39 7.99 16.99 -12.77
C TYR A 39 7.32 17.85 -11.66
N ARG A 40 6.06 18.28 -11.84
CA ARG A 40 5.34 19.07 -10.83
C ARG A 40 4.89 18.24 -9.63
N TRP A 41 4.80 16.93 -9.82
CA TRP A 41 4.43 15.98 -8.77
C TRP A 41 5.65 15.19 -8.31
N MET A 42 6.38 15.73 -7.33
CA MET A 42 7.54 15.08 -6.69
C MET A 42 7.25 14.87 -5.19
N PRO A 43 6.75 13.70 -4.79
CA PRO A 43 6.42 13.44 -3.39
C PRO A 43 7.68 13.37 -2.53
N SER A 44 7.68 14.00 -1.35
CA SER A 44 8.80 13.87 -0.41
C SER A 44 8.86 12.50 0.28
N ILE A 45 7.71 11.81 0.38
CA ILE A 45 7.57 10.51 1.04
C ILE A 45 6.73 9.61 0.14
N ILE A 46 7.17 8.37 -0.04
CA ILE A 46 6.47 7.36 -0.82
C ILE A 46 6.32 6.11 0.02
N THR A 47 5.08 5.71 0.28
CA THR A 47 4.76 4.45 0.95
C THR A 47 4.47 3.36 -0.08
N VAL A 48 5.18 2.23 0.00
CA VAL A 48 5.06 1.12 -0.96
C VAL A 48 4.89 -0.24 -0.28
N ASP A 49 4.40 -1.21 -1.03
CA ASP A 49 4.38 -2.60 -0.61
C ASP A 49 5.80 -3.20 -0.61
N PHE A 50 6.01 -4.25 0.17
CA PHE A 50 7.29 -4.96 0.25
C PHE A 50 7.51 -5.84 -0.98
N GLU A 51 7.77 -5.19 -2.10
CA GLU A 51 8.14 -5.82 -3.37
C GLU A 51 9.44 -5.20 -3.89
N ARG A 52 10.46 -6.04 -4.07
CA ARG A 52 11.82 -5.59 -4.42
C ARG A 52 11.87 -4.78 -5.72
N SER A 53 11.18 -5.25 -6.76
CA SER A 53 11.10 -4.56 -8.05
C SER A 53 10.44 -3.18 -7.93
N LEU A 54 9.35 -3.09 -7.20
CA LEU A 54 8.66 -1.82 -6.93
C LEU A 54 9.55 -0.84 -6.16
N ILE A 55 10.15 -1.29 -5.05
CA ILE A 55 11.04 -0.46 -4.21
C ILE A 55 12.25 0.03 -5.03
N SER A 56 12.90 -0.85 -5.79
CA SER A 56 14.05 -0.48 -6.64
C SER A 56 13.66 0.58 -7.67
N SER A 57 12.50 0.40 -8.31
CA SER A 57 11.98 1.34 -9.31
C SER A 57 11.70 2.71 -8.69
N VAL A 58 11.02 2.75 -7.54
CA VAL A 58 10.73 4.01 -6.85
C VAL A 58 12.01 4.71 -6.43
N LYS A 59 12.98 4.00 -5.86
CA LYS A 59 14.28 4.57 -5.44
C LYS A 59 15.03 5.20 -6.60
N ARG A 60 14.91 4.63 -7.80
CA ARG A 60 15.56 5.13 -8.99
C ARG A 60 14.86 6.35 -9.58
N GLU A 61 13.54 6.29 -9.72
CA GLU A 61 12.77 7.35 -10.39
C GLU A 61 12.47 8.53 -9.45
N PHE A 62 12.53 8.32 -8.12
CA PHE A 62 12.34 9.33 -7.09
C PHE A 62 13.49 9.33 -6.05
N PRO A 63 14.72 9.68 -6.45
CA PRO A 63 15.91 9.53 -5.59
C PRO A 63 15.94 10.46 -4.38
N GLN A 64 15.16 11.55 -4.40
CA GLN A 64 15.04 12.50 -3.31
C GLN A 64 13.93 12.15 -2.31
N SER A 65 13.07 11.19 -2.66
CA SER A 65 11.95 10.80 -1.81
C SER A 65 12.40 9.84 -0.73
N ARG A 66 11.88 10.03 0.48
CA ARG A 66 11.96 9.02 1.53
C ARG A 66 11.01 7.88 1.19
N ILE A 67 11.53 6.66 1.14
CA ILE A 67 10.72 5.45 0.88
C ILE A 67 10.42 4.77 2.21
N THR A 68 9.15 4.48 2.43
CA THR A 68 8.67 3.74 3.60
C THR A 68 7.84 2.53 3.13
N GLY A 69 8.01 1.39 3.77
CA GLY A 69 7.20 0.20 3.56
C GLY A 69 5.85 0.34 4.27
N CYS A 70 4.81 -0.22 3.66
CA CYS A 70 3.46 -0.18 4.23
C CYS A 70 3.36 -1.00 5.52
N TYR A 71 3.10 -0.33 6.64
CA TYR A 71 2.98 -0.98 7.97
C TYR A 71 1.90 -2.07 8.01
N PHE A 72 0.79 -1.89 7.30
CA PHE A 72 -0.25 -2.91 7.22
C PHE A 72 0.26 -4.17 6.54
N HIS A 73 0.94 -4.05 5.41
CA HIS A 73 1.50 -5.20 4.71
C HIS A 73 2.64 -5.87 5.49
N LEU A 74 3.42 -5.11 6.27
CA LEU A 74 4.35 -5.67 7.26
C LEU A 74 3.60 -6.53 8.29
N LYS A 75 2.60 -5.97 8.98
CA LYS A 75 1.78 -6.68 9.97
C LYS A 75 1.15 -7.93 9.39
N GLN A 76 0.55 -7.81 8.21
CA GLN A 76 -0.08 -8.92 7.51
C GLN A 76 0.93 -10.02 7.17
N ALA A 77 2.12 -9.68 6.68
CA ALA A 77 3.16 -10.64 6.36
C ALA A 77 3.70 -11.34 7.61
N LEU A 78 3.90 -10.61 8.71
CA LEU A 78 4.31 -11.18 10.00
C LEU A 78 3.25 -12.13 10.56
N PHE A 79 1.99 -11.71 10.59
CA PHE A 79 0.88 -12.53 11.06
C PHE A 79 0.74 -13.80 10.23
N ARG A 80 0.72 -13.71 8.89
CA ARG A 80 0.65 -14.87 7.99
C ARG A 80 1.80 -15.84 8.19
N LYS A 81 3.02 -15.34 8.44
CA LYS A 81 4.16 -16.22 8.71
C LYS A 81 3.97 -16.95 10.04
N LEU A 82 3.60 -16.22 11.09
CA LEU A 82 3.43 -16.77 12.44
C LEU A 82 2.32 -17.81 12.50
N THR A 83 1.14 -17.53 11.93
CA THR A 83 0.03 -18.50 11.90
C THR A 83 0.32 -19.74 11.06
N LYS A 84 1.26 -19.66 10.11
CA LYS A 84 1.73 -20.82 9.35
C LYS A 84 2.64 -21.74 10.17
N ILE A 85 3.37 -21.21 11.16
CA ILE A 85 4.36 -21.97 11.95
C ILE A 85 3.91 -22.21 13.40
N CYS A 86 2.82 -21.58 13.84
CA CYS A 86 2.31 -21.63 15.20
C CYS A 86 0.79 -21.74 15.22
N CYS A 87 0.27 -22.72 15.97
CA CYS A 87 -1.18 -22.87 16.21
C CYS A 87 -1.66 -22.14 17.48
N ASP A 88 -0.75 -21.68 18.34
CA ASP A 88 -1.09 -20.95 19.57
C ASP A 88 -1.22 -19.44 19.28
N PHE A 89 -2.47 -18.98 19.17
CA PHE A 89 -2.77 -17.58 18.90
C PHE A 89 -2.33 -16.62 20.01
N ASN A 90 -2.19 -17.08 21.27
CA ASN A 90 -1.69 -16.25 22.36
C ASN A 90 -0.19 -15.96 22.15
N LEU A 91 0.58 -16.98 21.79
CA LEU A 91 1.99 -16.82 21.43
C LEU A 91 2.17 -15.96 20.18
N VAL A 92 1.34 -16.14 19.15
CA VAL A 92 1.35 -15.29 17.94
C VAL A 92 1.11 -13.83 18.32
N GLY A 93 0.09 -13.54 19.14
CA GLY A 93 -0.21 -12.18 19.61
C GLY A 93 0.93 -11.57 20.42
N LEU A 94 1.52 -12.36 21.33
CA LEU A 94 2.68 -11.93 22.12
C LEU A 94 3.85 -11.54 21.21
N ILE A 95 4.27 -12.41 20.28
CA ILE A 95 5.39 -12.14 19.37
C ILE A 95 5.12 -10.89 18.53
N LEU A 96 3.92 -10.78 17.93
CA LEU A 96 3.56 -9.62 17.12
C LEU A 96 3.65 -8.32 17.93
N SER A 97 3.10 -8.28 19.14
CA SER A 97 3.15 -7.10 20.01
C SER A 97 4.59 -6.64 20.29
N LYS A 98 5.54 -7.57 20.43
CA LYS A 98 6.95 -7.24 20.66
C LYS A 98 7.64 -6.75 19.40
N ILE A 99 7.31 -7.32 18.24
CA ILE A 99 7.85 -6.87 16.95
C ILE A 99 7.34 -5.48 16.57
N GLU A 100 6.11 -5.12 16.94
CA GLU A 100 5.61 -3.75 16.74
C GLU A 100 6.51 -2.69 17.39
N LEU A 101 7.11 -2.98 18.54
CA LEU A 101 8.06 -2.08 19.19
C LEU A 101 9.31 -1.83 18.34
N LEU A 102 9.78 -2.85 17.60
CA LEU A 102 10.94 -2.70 16.71
C LEU A 102 10.71 -1.65 15.62
N THR A 103 9.45 -1.36 15.26
CA THR A 103 9.11 -0.38 14.23
C THR A 103 9.24 1.07 14.71
N VAL A 104 9.36 1.31 16.02
CA VAL A 104 9.35 2.66 16.60
C VAL A 104 10.58 3.01 17.43
N ILE A 105 11.40 2.04 17.83
CA ILE A 105 12.69 2.30 18.50
C ILE A 105 13.73 2.84 17.51
N PRO A 106 14.76 3.57 17.99
CA PRO A 106 15.88 3.99 17.14
C PRO A 106 16.45 2.83 16.32
N ILE A 107 16.78 3.09 15.05
CA ILE A 107 17.24 2.05 14.11
C ILE A 107 18.51 1.37 14.61
N GLU A 108 19.37 2.14 15.26
CA GLU A 108 20.65 1.71 15.82
C GLU A 108 20.45 0.69 16.97
N GLU A 109 19.33 0.76 17.66
CA GLU A 109 18.98 -0.13 18.77
C GLU A 109 18.35 -1.45 18.32
N ILE A 110 17.88 -1.56 17.06
CA ILE A 110 17.16 -2.74 16.55
C ILE A 110 17.95 -4.03 16.79
N SER A 111 19.26 -4.01 16.56
CA SER A 111 20.10 -5.20 16.74
C SER A 111 20.13 -5.66 18.21
N MET A 112 20.20 -4.72 19.15
CA MET A 112 20.19 -5.01 20.58
C MET A 112 18.79 -5.45 21.04
N ALA A 113 17.75 -4.77 20.57
CA ALA A 113 16.37 -5.12 20.86
C ALA A 113 16.02 -6.53 20.36
N ILE A 114 16.48 -6.94 19.18
CA ILE A 114 16.29 -8.31 18.67
C ILE A 114 16.95 -9.34 19.60
N ARG A 115 18.17 -9.09 20.09
CA ARG A 115 18.84 -9.99 21.05
C ARG A 115 18.04 -10.11 22.34
N TYR A 116 17.62 -8.99 22.91
CA TYR A 116 16.79 -8.97 24.11
C TYR A 116 15.45 -9.69 23.90
N LEU A 117 14.75 -9.42 22.78
CA LEU A 117 13.50 -10.10 22.45
C LEU A 117 13.68 -11.60 22.26
N LYS A 118 14.80 -12.02 21.67
CA LYS A 118 15.16 -13.44 21.58
C LYS A 118 15.26 -14.05 22.97
N GLU A 119 15.87 -13.40 23.96
CA GLU A 119 16.03 -13.94 25.32
C GLU A 119 14.72 -14.04 26.11
N ILE A 120 13.87 -13.01 26.05
CA ILE A 120 12.64 -12.96 26.86
C ILE A 120 11.47 -13.74 26.28
N LEU A 121 11.49 -14.02 24.97
CA LEU A 121 10.44 -14.81 24.33
C LEU A 121 10.68 -16.31 24.56
N PRO A 122 9.62 -17.13 24.62
CA PRO A 122 9.78 -18.57 24.82
C PRO A 122 10.71 -19.20 23.78
N GLN A 123 11.71 -19.94 24.24
CA GLN A 123 12.63 -20.69 23.37
C GLN A 123 11.95 -21.95 22.82
N THR A 124 11.13 -21.77 21.80
CA THR A 124 10.42 -22.84 21.10
C THR A 124 10.93 -22.97 19.67
N ASP A 125 10.67 -24.10 19.03
CA ASP A 125 10.93 -24.28 17.60
C ASP A 125 10.23 -23.20 16.76
N THR A 126 9.02 -22.82 17.16
CA THR A 126 8.25 -21.71 16.57
C THR A 126 9.04 -20.40 16.61
N SER A 127 9.54 -20.00 17.78
CA SER A 127 10.31 -18.75 17.96
C SER A 127 11.58 -18.79 17.11
N THR A 128 12.27 -19.93 17.08
CA THR A 128 13.49 -20.13 16.29
C THR A 128 13.22 -19.96 14.79
N LEU A 129 12.20 -20.63 14.26
CA LEU A 129 11.79 -20.53 12.85
C LEU A 129 11.32 -19.12 12.49
N PHE A 130 10.63 -18.44 13.41
CA PHE A 130 10.20 -17.06 13.21
C PHE A 130 11.39 -16.12 13.13
N TRP A 131 12.34 -16.20 14.06
CA TRP A 131 13.50 -15.31 14.07
C TRP A 131 14.40 -15.51 12.85
N GLN A 132 14.63 -16.75 12.42
CA GLN A 132 15.33 -17.03 11.17
C GLN A 132 14.64 -16.36 9.97
N TYR A 133 13.31 -16.46 9.89
CA TYR A 133 12.55 -15.76 8.86
C TYR A 133 12.66 -14.25 8.98
N PHE A 134 12.55 -13.73 10.21
CA PHE A 134 12.53 -12.30 10.48
C PHE A 134 13.85 -11.65 10.08
N GLU A 135 14.98 -12.24 10.48
CA GLU A 135 16.31 -11.75 10.12
C GLU A 135 16.56 -11.85 8.61
N ASN A 136 16.19 -12.96 7.98
CA ASN A 136 16.38 -13.11 6.53
C ASN A 136 15.52 -12.14 5.69
N THR A 137 14.32 -11.80 6.18
CA THR A 137 13.34 -11.02 5.40
C THR A 137 13.40 -9.52 5.77
N TRP A 138 13.33 -9.20 7.05
CA TRP A 138 13.15 -7.84 7.57
C TRP A 138 14.45 -7.19 8.05
N ILE A 139 15.57 -7.91 8.01
CA ILE A 139 16.90 -7.32 8.27
C ILE A 139 17.77 -7.39 7.02
N ARG A 140 17.93 -8.59 6.43
CA ARG A 140 18.83 -8.79 5.28
C ARG A 140 18.23 -8.37 3.95
N ARG A 141 16.96 -8.70 3.70
CA ARG A 141 16.29 -8.44 2.42
C ARG A 141 15.68 -7.04 2.34
N TYR A 142 14.98 -6.63 3.39
CA TYR A 142 14.42 -5.29 3.53
C TYR A 142 15.16 -4.56 4.63
N ASP A 143 15.82 -3.46 4.26
CA ASP A 143 16.54 -2.62 5.21
C ASP A 143 15.59 -2.11 6.31
N PRO A 144 16.00 -2.12 7.59
CA PRO A 144 15.22 -1.56 8.67
C PRO A 144 14.70 -0.15 8.43
N SER A 145 15.43 0.69 7.67
CA SER A 145 15.00 2.04 7.31
C SER A 145 13.70 2.08 6.50
N LEU A 146 13.30 0.97 5.87
CA LEU A 146 12.04 0.88 5.13
C LEU A 146 10.85 0.74 6.07
N TRP A 147 10.97 0.00 7.17
CA TRP A 147 9.82 -0.34 8.01
C TRP A 147 9.88 0.26 9.41
N ASN A 148 11.03 0.77 9.82
CA ASN A 148 11.21 1.53 11.04
C ASN A 148 10.90 3.01 10.79
N ILE A 149 10.15 3.60 11.73
CA ILE A 149 9.66 4.96 11.67
C ILE A 149 10.08 5.79 12.90
N SER A 150 11.15 5.41 13.59
CA SER A 150 11.64 6.18 14.75
C SER A 150 12.03 7.61 14.41
N THR A 151 12.48 7.85 13.18
CA THR A 151 12.95 9.15 12.67
C THR A 151 11.88 9.86 11.84
N VAL A 152 10.62 9.57 12.08
CA VAL A 152 9.49 9.97 11.23
C VAL A 152 8.55 10.88 12.03
N ASP A 153 8.24 12.06 11.47
CA ASP A 153 7.36 13.04 12.10
C ASP A 153 5.93 12.50 12.32
N GLU A 154 5.24 13.03 13.33
CA GLU A 154 3.88 12.63 13.76
C GLU A 154 2.85 12.59 12.61
N TYR A 155 2.99 13.47 11.62
CA TYR A 155 2.13 13.48 10.43
C TYR A 155 2.23 12.21 9.58
N GLN A 156 3.39 11.57 9.54
CA GLN A 156 3.62 10.33 8.79
C GLN A 156 3.11 9.10 9.57
N ILE A 157 2.86 9.22 10.88
CA ILE A 157 2.23 8.19 11.70
C ILE A 157 0.77 7.97 11.25
N SER A 158 0.09 8.99 10.74
CA SER A 158 -1.24 8.85 10.12
C SER A 158 -1.23 7.88 8.92
N GLY A 159 -0.10 7.80 8.20
CA GLY A 159 0.16 6.82 7.14
C GLY A 159 0.35 5.37 7.63
N ARG A 160 0.43 5.11 8.94
CA ARG A 160 0.36 3.75 9.50
C ARG A 160 -1.04 3.15 9.35
N THR A 161 -2.07 4.01 9.29
CA THR A 161 -3.46 3.56 9.13
C THR A 161 -3.78 3.39 7.65
N ASN A 162 -3.37 2.23 7.12
CA ASN A 162 -3.75 1.81 5.76
C ASN A 162 -5.27 1.56 5.62
N ASN A 163 -6.05 1.75 6.69
CA ASN A 163 -7.50 1.80 6.71
C ASN A 163 -8.09 2.62 5.57
N CYS A 164 -7.46 3.74 5.20
CA CYS A 164 -7.91 4.57 4.08
C CYS A 164 -7.77 3.86 2.72
N LEU A 165 -6.61 3.27 2.43
CA LEU A 165 -6.34 2.54 1.19
C LEU A 165 -7.14 1.23 1.13
N GLU A 166 -7.31 0.53 2.25
CA GLU A 166 -8.14 -0.68 2.33
C GLU A 166 -9.61 -0.38 2.17
N ARG A 167 -10.10 0.70 2.80
CA ARG A 167 -11.47 1.17 2.59
C ARG A 167 -11.67 1.57 1.13
N TYR A 168 -10.69 2.26 0.54
CA TYR A 168 -10.69 2.62 -0.86
C TYR A 168 -10.77 1.38 -1.76
N ASN A 169 -9.85 0.42 -1.58
CA ASN A 169 -9.81 -0.81 -2.38
C ASN A 169 -11.07 -1.64 -2.21
N ARG A 170 -11.64 -1.74 -1.00
CA ARG A 170 -12.92 -2.42 -0.77
C ARG A 170 -14.05 -1.75 -1.55
N ARG A 171 -14.20 -0.43 -1.41
CA ARG A 171 -15.21 0.35 -2.14
C ARG A 171 -15.06 0.19 -3.65
N LEU A 172 -13.83 0.29 -4.16
CA LEU A 172 -13.55 0.12 -5.58
C LEU A 172 -13.92 -1.30 -6.05
N ASN A 173 -13.60 -2.32 -5.25
CA ASN A 173 -13.95 -3.70 -5.54
C ASN A 173 -15.46 -3.93 -5.56
N ASP A 174 -16.24 -3.18 -4.76
CA ASP A 174 -17.70 -3.28 -4.75
C ASP A 174 -18.33 -2.81 -6.08
N PHE A 175 -17.63 -2.02 -6.90
CA PHE A 175 -18.11 -1.63 -8.24
C PHE A 175 -17.82 -2.67 -9.32
N PHE A 176 -16.94 -3.63 -9.06
CA PHE A 176 -16.71 -4.73 -9.98
C PHE A 176 -17.76 -5.83 -9.78
N ALA A 177 -18.31 -6.34 -10.89
CA ALA A 177 -19.29 -7.42 -10.84
C ALA A 177 -18.69 -8.76 -10.39
N ASN A 178 -17.39 -8.97 -10.61
CA ASN A 178 -16.66 -10.18 -10.24
C ASN A 178 -15.17 -9.87 -10.03
N ALA A 179 -14.42 -10.82 -9.46
CA ALA A 179 -13.00 -10.67 -9.13
C ALA A 179 -12.08 -10.55 -10.36
N HIS A 180 -12.55 -10.92 -11.56
CA HIS A 180 -11.77 -10.95 -12.80
C HIS A 180 -12.54 -10.25 -13.94
N PRO A 181 -12.74 -8.93 -13.86
CA PRO A 181 -13.47 -8.19 -14.88
C PRO A 181 -12.71 -8.21 -16.21
N ASN A 182 -13.44 -8.22 -17.33
CA ASN A 182 -12.83 -7.99 -18.63
C ASN A 182 -12.34 -6.53 -18.75
N ILE A 183 -11.50 -6.26 -19.75
CA ILE A 183 -10.87 -4.93 -19.93
C ILE A 183 -11.90 -3.82 -20.09
N ALA A 184 -12.99 -4.05 -20.82
CA ALA A 184 -14.02 -3.04 -21.01
C ALA A 184 -14.70 -2.68 -19.68
N SER A 185 -15.12 -3.68 -18.91
CA SER A 185 -15.67 -3.49 -17.56
C SER A 185 -14.67 -2.81 -16.63
N PHE A 186 -13.38 -3.17 -16.72
CA PHE A 186 -12.32 -2.52 -15.94
C PHE A 186 -12.22 -1.03 -16.25
N VAL A 187 -12.09 -0.67 -17.53
CA VAL A 187 -11.95 0.72 -17.97
C VAL A 187 -13.17 1.55 -17.57
N THR A 188 -14.39 1.00 -17.70
CA THR A 188 -15.61 1.71 -17.29
C THR A 188 -15.62 2.03 -15.80
N VAL A 189 -15.34 1.07 -14.92
CA VAL A 189 -15.30 1.33 -13.47
C VAL A 189 -14.24 2.36 -13.13
N ILE A 190 -13.03 2.23 -13.68
CA ILE A 190 -11.93 3.17 -13.41
C ILE A 190 -12.26 4.58 -13.93
N ARG A 191 -12.92 4.71 -15.08
CA ARG A 191 -13.35 6.02 -15.60
C ARG A 191 -14.36 6.67 -14.66
N ASN A 192 -15.39 5.94 -14.27
CA ASN A 192 -16.42 6.45 -13.37
C ASN A 192 -15.81 6.88 -12.02
N GLU A 193 -14.91 6.06 -11.49
CA GLU A 193 -14.17 6.35 -10.27
C GLU A 193 -13.34 7.64 -10.39
N PHE A 194 -12.63 7.80 -11.50
CA PHE A 194 -11.84 9.00 -11.80
C PHE A 194 -12.72 10.25 -11.90
N GLU A 195 -13.87 10.17 -12.58
CA GLU A 195 -14.82 11.28 -12.72
C GLU A 195 -15.36 11.73 -11.36
N PHE A 196 -15.73 10.79 -10.48
CA PHE A 196 -16.16 11.11 -9.12
C PHE A 196 -15.09 11.82 -8.31
N TYR A 197 -13.85 11.32 -8.31
CA TYR A 197 -12.77 11.99 -7.58
C TYR A 197 -12.40 13.35 -8.19
N SER A 198 -12.56 13.52 -9.50
CA SER A 198 -12.39 14.82 -10.17
C SER A 198 -13.43 15.84 -9.68
N GLN A 199 -14.70 15.44 -9.59
CA GLN A 199 -15.79 16.28 -9.05
C GLN A 199 -15.57 16.62 -7.58
N VAL A 200 -15.20 15.63 -6.76
CA VAL A 200 -14.83 15.81 -5.35
C VAL A 200 -13.70 16.83 -5.25
N CYS A 201 -12.62 16.70 -6.02
CA CYS A 201 -11.51 17.66 -6.02
C CYS A 201 -11.95 19.07 -6.46
N ALA A 202 -12.88 19.19 -7.40
CA ALA A 202 -13.42 20.48 -7.82
C ALA A 202 -14.22 21.17 -6.70
N GLN A 203 -15.04 20.41 -5.97
CA GLN A 203 -15.80 20.92 -4.81
C GLN A 203 -14.89 21.39 -3.68
N VAL A 204 -13.80 20.65 -3.41
CA VAL A 204 -12.75 21.05 -2.44
C VAL A 204 -12.20 22.42 -2.78
N ARG A 205 -11.83 22.64 -4.05
CA ARG A 205 -11.26 23.91 -4.53
C ARG A 205 -12.23 25.09 -4.42
N GLN A 206 -13.53 24.82 -4.29
CA GLN A 206 -14.59 25.82 -4.13
C GLN A 206 -15.00 26.02 -2.65
N ASN A 207 -14.19 25.59 -1.67
CA ASN A 207 -14.44 25.72 -0.22
C ASN A 207 -15.74 25.06 0.28
N SER A 208 -16.23 24.02 -0.40
CA SER A 208 -17.39 23.28 0.09
C SER A 208 -17.02 22.47 1.36
N THR A 209 -17.70 22.72 2.47
CA THR A 209 -17.43 22.07 3.78
C THR A 209 -18.09 20.69 3.93
N SER A 210 -19.01 20.33 3.02
CA SER A 210 -19.70 19.04 2.99
C SER A 210 -19.26 18.22 1.77
N ILE A 211 -18.17 17.48 1.91
CA ILE A 211 -17.70 16.59 0.84
C ILE A 211 -17.75 15.17 1.37
N ASP A 212 -18.75 14.42 0.90
CA ASP A 212 -18.91 13.01 1.21
C ASP A 212 -18.14 12.16 0.20
N TYR A 213 -17.06 11.54 0.67
CA TYR A 213 -16.18 10.68 -0.13
C TYR A 213 -16.74 9.24 -0.20
N GLY A 214 -17.86 8.95 0.49
CA GLY A 214 -18.45 7.63 0.61
C GLY A 214 -19.61 7.33 -0.36
N GLN A 215 -20.15 8.31 -1.08
CA GLN A 215 -21.44 8.20 -1.77
C GLN A 215 -21.40 8.18 -3.31
N GLY A 216 -20.25 7.94 -3.93
CA GLY A 216 -20.25 7.61 -5.36
C GLY A 216 -20.89 6.24 -5.56
N ILE A 217 -22.22 6.16 -5.71
CA ILE A 217 -22.91 4.95 -6.12
C ILE A 217 -22.77 4.86 -7.63
N PHE A 218 -21.90 3.98 -8.10
CA PHE A 218 -21.89 3.61 -9.51
C PHE A 218 -22.66 2.32 -9.68
N ASP A 219 -23.51 2.28 -10.70
CA ASP A 219 -24.07 1.02 -11.14
C ASP A 219 -22.94 0.11 -11.57
N LYS A 220 -22.95 -1.13 -11.05
CA LYS A 220 -22.05 -2.18 -11.52
C LYS A 220 -22.27 -2.29 -13.02
N PRO A 221 -21.23 -2.19 -13.86
CA PRO A 221 -21.42 -2.40 -15.28
C PRO A 221 -21.93 -3.84 -15.46
N ALA A 222 -23.19 -3.96 -15.88
CA ALA A 222 -23.64 -5.18 -16.52
C ALA A 222 -22.64 -5.46 -17.64
N VAL A 223 -22.28 -6.74 -17.87
CA VAL A 223 -21.43 -7.09 -19.03
C VAL A 223 -22.03 -6.39 -20.24
N ALA A 224 -21.34 -5.36 -20.72
CA ALA A 224 -21.98 -4.37 -21.57
C ALA A 224 -22.42 -5.11 -22.82
N ALA A 225 -23.73 -5.12 -23.09
CA ALA A 225 -24.25 -5.57 -24.38
C ALA A 225 -23.47 -4.88 -25.51
N ASP A 226 -23.00 -3.65 -25.26
CA ASP A 226 -22.12 -2.80 -26.03
C ASP A 226 -20.78 -3.48 -26.42
N TYR A 227 -20.18 -4.27 -25.54
CA TYR A 227 -18.96 -5.05 -25.86
C TYR A 227 -19.27 -6.20 -26.80
N MET A 228 -20.44 -6.83 -26.66
CA MET A 228 -20.90 -7.87 -27.60
C MET A 228 -21.30 -7.25 -28.95
N ILE A 229 -21.92 -6.06 -28.95
CA ILE A 229 -22.26 -5.30 -30.16
C ILE A 229 -21.01 -4.84 -30.91
N TRP A 230 -19.96 -4.41 -30.22
CA TRP A 230 -18.67 -4.08 -30.84
C TRP A 230 -18.00 -5.31 -31.46
N LYS A 231 -18.05 -6.46 -30.76
CA LYS A 231 -17.44 -7.72 -31.22
C LYS A 231 -18.19 -8.40 -32.38
N LEU A 232 -19.49 -8.13 -32.54
CA LEU A 232 -20.34 -8.72 -33.59
C LEU A 232 -20.44 -7.87 -34.87
N ASN A 233 -19.82 -6.68 -34.89
CA ASN A 233 -19.78 -5.78 -36.05
C ASN A 233 -18.37 -5.65 -36.67
N ILE A 234 -17.51 -6.66 -36.48
CA ILE A 234 -16.20 -6.82 -37.14
C ILE A 234 -16.19 -8.17 -37.85
#